data_AF-X1KQK9-F1
#
_entry.id   AF-X1KQK9-F1
#
_cell.length_a   1.000
_cell.length_b   1.000
_cell.length_c   1.000
_cell.angle_alpha   90.00
_cell.angle_beta   90.00
_cell.angle_gamma   90.00
#
_symmetry.space_group_name_H-M   'P 1'
#
loop_
_entity.id
_entity.type
_entity.pdbx_description
1 polymer ?
#
loop_
_entity_poly.entity_id
_entity_poly.type
_entity_poly.pdbx_seq_one_letter_code
_entity_poly.pdbx_strand_id
1 'polypeptide(L)' 'MLLRASAKVAVADLRSKEIDVGLIPDAPIVGITATTGEIISAKKIANLVKKRNPKTATVVGGAHATYLPDDCLGYFD' A
#
# COMPACT_ATOMS: atom_id res chain seq x y z
N MET A 1 16.53 6.79 -1.73
CA MET A 1 15.76 7.16 -0.52
C MET A 1 14.84 8.33 -0.90
N LEU A 2 13.51 8.20 -0.80
CA LEU A 2 12.55 9.14 -1.40
C LEU A 2 12.75 10.62 -0.99
N LEU A 3 13.09 10.87 0.27
CA LEU A 3 13.39 12.22 0.77
C LEU A 3 14.61 12.84 0.09
N ARG A 4 15.60 12.03 -0.31
CA ARG A 4 16.77 12.50 -1.07
C ARG A 4 16.45 12.82 -2.53
N ALA A 5 15.32 12.32 -3.03
CA ALA A 5 14.79 12.65 -4.35
C ALA A 5 13.81 13.83 -4.30
N SER A 6 13.77 14.58 -3.19
CA SER A 6 12.86 15.72 -2.98
C SER A 6 11.37 15.36 -3.08
N ALA A 7 11.01 14.10 -2.86
CA ALA A 7 9.62 13.67 -2.83
C ALA A 7 8.96 14.08 -1.51
N LYS A 8 7.72 14.59 -1.57
CA LYS A 8 6.87 14.78 -0.39
C LYS A 8 6.37 13.40 0.06
N VAL A 9 6.79 12.99 1.26
CA VAL A 9 6.42 11.68 1.83
C VAL A 9 5.56 11.91 3.06
N ALA A 10 4.46 11.17 3.16
CA ALA A 10 3.67 11.05 4.37
C ALA A 10 3.56 9.56 4.74
N VAL A 11 3.46 9.27 6.03
CA VAL A 11 3.38 7.90 6.55
C VAL A 11 2.07 7.73 7.30
N ALA A 12 1.31 6.71 6.95
CA ALA A 12 0.13 6.27 7.68
C ALA A 12 0.43 4.92 8.33
N ASP A 13 0.55 4.90 9.67
CA ASP A 13 0.69 3.66 10.44
C ASP A 13 -0.69 3.16 10.87
N LEU A 14 -1.06 2.02 10.30
CA LEU A 14 -2.36 1.36 10.48
C LEU A 14 -2.28 0.18 11.48
N ARG A 15 -1.12 -0.05 12.11
CA ARG A 15 -0.99 -1.09 13.14
C ARG A 15 -1.95 -0.81 14.29
N SER A 16 -2.59 -1.86 14.79
CA SER A 16 -3.54 -1.80 15.91
C SER A 16 -4.76 -0.91 15.68
N LYS A 17 -5.11 -0.62 14.42
CA LYS A 17 -6.30 0.13 14.03
C LYS A 17 -7.17 -0.70 13.09
N GLU A 18 -8.47 -0.42 13.07
CA GLU A 18 -9.29 -0.86 11.94
C GLU A 18 -8.78 -0.20 10.65
N ILE A 19 -8.96 -0.89 9.52
CA ILE A 19 -8.55 -0.37 8.21
C ILE A 19 -9.46 0.80 7.85
N ASP A 20 -8.98 2.02 8.12
CA ASP A 20 -9.64 3.27 7.74
C ASP A 20 -8.83 3.98 6.65
N VAL A 21 -9.45 4.12 5.48
CA VAL A 21 -8.86 4.82 4.34
C VAL A 21 -8.66 6.31 4.64
N GLY A 22 -9.46 6.92 5.52
CA GLY A 22 -9.35 8.32 5.94
C GLY A 22 -8.01 8.66 6.61
N LEU A 23 -7.33 7.66 7.18
CA LEU A 23 -5.99 7.81 7.77
C LEU A 23 -4.87 7.83 6.73
N ILE A 24 -5.16 7.45 5.48
CA ILE A 24 -4.19 7.37 4.38
C ILE A 24 -4.25 8.68 3.61
N PRO A 25 -3.20 9.52 3.63
CA PRO A 25 -3.17 10.77 2.88
C PRO A 25 -3.38 10.55 1.38
N ASP A 26 -4.01 11.51 0.70
CA ASP A 26 -4.08 11.50 -0.75
C ASP A 26 -2.70 11.75 -1.37
N ALA A 27 -2.34 10.88 -2.30
CA ALA A 27 -1.08 10.92 -3.02
C ALA A 27 -1.26 10.30 -4.41
N PRO A 28 -0.48 10.71 -5.42
CA PRO A 28 -0.49 10.06 -6.74
C PRO A 28 0.04 8.62 -6.68
N ILE A 29 0.86 8.30 -5.67
CA ILE A 29 1.42 6.97 -5.43
C ILE A 29 1.24 6.63 -3.96
N VAL A 30 0.70 5.45 -3.67
CA VAL A 30 0.60 4.88 -2.32
C VAL A 30 1.37 3.57 -2.26
N GLY A 31 2.43 3.54 -1.47
CA GLY A 31 3.21 2.34 -1.16
C GLY A 31 2.68 1.64 0.09
N ILE A 32 2.51 0.32 0.02
CA ILE A 32 2.02 -0.52 1.12
C ILE A 32 3.10 -1.56 1.42
N THR A 33 3.57 -1.62 2.66
CA THR A 33 4.47 -2.68 3.12
C THR A 33 3.65 -3.82 3.71
N ALA A 34 3.97 -5.06 3.36
CA ALA A 34 3.29 -6.24 3.87
C ALA A 34 4.26 -7.40 4.13
N THR A 35 4.08 -8.05 5.27
CA THR A 35 4.51 -9.42 5.52
C THR A 35 3.42 -10.41 5.09
N THR A 36 3.71 -11.71 5.12
CA THR A 36 2.76 -12.74 4.65
C THR A 36 1.44 -12.73 5.40
N GLY A 37 1.43 -12.46 6.71
CA GLY A 37 0.20 -12.35 7.49
C GLY A 37 -0.64 -11.10 7.17
N GLU A 38 -0.03 -10.09 6.55
CA GLU A 38 -0.65 -8.79 6.28
C GLU A 38 -1.13 -8.65 4.84
N ILE A 39 -0.81 -9.61 3.96
CA ILE A 39 -1.00 -9.47 2.51
C ILE A 39 -2.48 -9.26 2.14
N ILE A 40 -3.40 -9.97 2.80
CA ILE A 40 -4.85 -9.82 2.57
C ILE A 40 -5.33 -8.42 3.01
N SER A 41 -4.79 -7.88 4.10
CA SER A 41 -5.09 -6.53 4.57
C SER A 41 -4.53 -5.47 3.62
N ALA A 42 -3.30 -5.67 3.12
CA ALA A 42 -2.70 -4.81 2.11
C ALA A 42 -3.55 -4.74 0.84
N LYS A 43 -4.14 -5.86 0.40
CA LYS A 43 -5.06 -5.91 -0.75
C LYS A 43 -6.31 -5.07 -0.50
N LYS A 44 -6.91 -5.22 0.69
CA LYS A 44 -8.08 -4.42 1.09
C LYS A 44 -7.76 -2.93 1.08
N ILE A 45 -6.60 -2.54 1.63
CA ILE A 45 -6.14 -1.14 1.63
C ILE A 45 -5.96 -0.62 0.20
N ALA A 46 -5.25 -1.36 -0.67
CA ALA A 46 -5.03 -0.97 -2.06
C ALA A 46 -6.36 -0.74 -2.80
N ASN A 47 -7.33 -1.65 -2.62
CA ASN A 47 -8.67 -1.52 -3.20
C ASN A 47 -9.44 -0.31 -2.68
N LEU A 48 -9.35 0.00 -1.38
CA LEU A 48 -9.99 1.19 -0.82
C LEU A 48 -9.36 2.49 -1.34
N VAL A 49 -8.03 2.52 -1.48
CA VAL A 49 -7.30 3.65 -2.09
C VAL A 49 -7.72 3.84 -3.55
N LYS A 50 -7.73 2.77 -4.36
CA LYS A 50 -8.19 2.82 -5.76
C LYS A 50 -9.65 3.26 -5.86
N LYS A 51 -10.53 2.79 -4.97
CA LYS A 51 -11.95 3.21 -4.92
C LYS A 51 -12.08 4.70 -4.59
N ARG A 52 -11.28 5.23 -3.66
CA ARG A 52 -11.28 6.65 -3.30
C ARG A 52 -10.79 7.52 -4.46
N ASN A 53 -9.71 7.12 -5.12
CA ASN A 53 -9.18 7.80 -6.30
C ASN A 53 -8.55 6.80 -7.28
N PRO A 54 -9.24 6.47 -8.39
CA PRO A 54 -8.77 5.49 -9.39
C PRO A 54 -7.48 5.87 -10.11
N LYS A 55 -7.06 7.16 -10.05
CA LYS A 55 -5.80 7.63 -10.63
C LYS A 55 -4.59 7.36 -9.73
N THR A 56 -4.80 6.95 -8.48
CA THR A 56 -3.72 6.63 -7.55
C THR A 56 -3.07 5.33 -7.93
N ALA A 57 -1.75 5.34 -8.17
CA ALA A 57 -0.97 4.13 -8.33
C ALA A 57 -0.73 3.49 -6.95
N THR A 58 -1.12 2.23 -6.77
CA THR A 58 -0.83 1.46 -5.55
C THR A 58 0.32 0.50 -5.82
N VAL A 59 1.30 0.45 -4.91
CA VAL A 59 2.46 -0.45 -5.00
C VAL A 59 2.56 -1.24 -3.69
N VAL A 60 2.74 -2.55 -3.78
CA VAL A 60 2.98 -3.41 -2.61
C VAL A 60 4.45 -3.82 -2.57
N GLY A 61 5.06 -3.75 -1.40
CA GLY A 61 6.43 -4.19 -1.13
C GLY A 61 6.53 -4.88 0.23
N GLY A 62 7.76 -5.16 0.66
CA GLY A 62 8.02 -5.87 1.92
C GLY A 62 8.31 -7.35 1.69
N ALA A 63 8.42 -8.11 2.78
CA ALA A 63 8.89 -9.49 2.74
C ALA A 63 8.04 -10.37 1.81
N HIS A 64 6.71 -10.31 1.89
CA HIS A 64 5.86 -11.15 1.07
C HIS A 64 6.02 -10.86 -0.42
N ALA A 65 5.91 -9.59 -0.84
CA ALA A 65 6.09 -9.19 -2.24
C ALA A 65 7.51 -9.47 -2.78
N THR A 66 8.51 -9.51 -1.89
CA THR A 66 9.89 -9.87 -2.27
C THR A 66 10.03 -11.36 -2.55
N TYR A 67 9.45 -12.23 -1.71
CA TYR A 67 9.59 -13.68 -1.84
C TYR A 67 8.53 -14.32 -2.75
N LEU A 68 7.37 -13.68 -2.93
CA LEU A 68 6.21 -14.18 -3.67
C LEU A 68 5.62 -13.08 -4.60
N PRO A 69 6.42 -12.51 -5.53
CA PRO A 69 5.95 -11.43 -6.40
C PRO A 69 4.81 -11.85 -7.33
N ASP A 70 4.82 -13.09 -7.81
CA ASP A 70 3.77 -13.63 -8.70
C ASP A 70 2.42 -13.73 -7.98
N ASP A 71 2.43 -14.05 -6.68
CA ASP A 71 1.21 -14.04 -5.85
C ASP A 71 0.63 -12.62 -5.77
N CYS A 72 1.49 -11.60 -5.70
CA CYS A 72 1.05 -10.21 -5.70
C CYS A 72 0.46 -9.78 -7.06
N LEU A 73 1.06 -10.16 -8.19
CA LEU A 73 0.53 -9.89 -9.54
C LEU A 73 -0.84 -10.55 -9.76
N GLY A 74 -1.00 -11.83 -9.36
CA GLY A 74 -2.25 -12.57 -9.56
C GLY A 74 -3.40 -12.18 -8.63
N TYR A 75 -3.10 -11.59 -7.45
CA TYR A 75 -4.11 -11.28 -6.42
C TYR A 75 -4.44 -9.79 -6.24
N PHE A 76 -3.63 -8.82 -6.69
CA PHE A 76 -3.79 -7.39 -6.33
C PHE A 76 -4.29 -6.46 -7.44
N ASP A 77 -4.54 -6.99 -8.63
CA ASP A 77 -5.03 -6.21 -9.78
C ASP A 77 -6.46 -5.69 -9.61
#